data_AF-A0A433IG97-F1
#
_entry.id   AF-A0A433IG97-F1
#
_cell.length_a   1.000
_cell.length_b   1.000
_cell.length_c   1.000
_cell.angle_alpha   90.00
_cell.angle_beta   90.00
_cell.angle_gamma   90.00
#
_symmetry.space_group_name_H-M   'P 1'
#
loop_
_entity.id
_entity.type
_entity.pdbx_description
1 polymer ?
#
loop_
_entity_poly.entity_id
_entity_poly.type
_entity_poly.pdbx_seq_one_letter_code
_entity_poly.pdbx_strand_id
1 'polypeptide(L)'
;MPRVVTPLPPDQPAVLLATDLARLGLPPDRARRSDLERVGQGIHRQRAHPGTGWADLGLPEPGHGFSPDHLAALLRRRPDAVLSHETAAHLHGLPMPARAWRRRDPATGELDVDPPVHLTVARGTRRVRRAGLMDHRRPLAPEFVTHVHGLRVTTVDRTWLDLCSLTPPWTFEDLVAAGDHAVRHPWTPAGRTDPATTIAALRSALHA
;
A
#
# COMPACT_ATOMS: atom_id res chain seq x y z
N MET A 1 12.98 27.83 -29.98
CA MET A 1 12.26 28.41 -28.81
C MET A 1 11.89 27.26 -27.88
N PRO A 2 12.48 27.12 -26.68
CA PRO A 2 12.01 26.13 -25.71
C PRO A 2 10.54 26.45 -25.39
N ARG A 3 9.63 25.47 -25.57
CA ARG A 3 8.22 25.66 -25.20
C ARG A 3 8.17 25.84 -23.69
N VAL A 4 7.74 27.02 -23.25
CA VAL A 4 7.49 27.32 -21.84
C VAL A 4 6.51 26.27 -21.31
N VAL A 5 6.96 25.51 -20.30
CA VAL A 5 6.12 24.53 -19.63
C VAL A 5 5.21 25.28 -18.68
N THR A 6 3.89 25.11 -18.82
CA THR A 6 2.93 25.64 -17.85
C THR A 6 3.24 25.02 -16.48
N PRO A 7 3.60 25.83 -15.47
CA PRO A 7 3.94 25.30 -14.15
C PRO A 7 2.71 24.62 -13.53
N LEU A 8 2.97 23.59 -12.73
CA LEU A 8 1.93 23.07 -11.83
C LEU A 8 1.69 24.10 -10.72
N PRO A 9 0.46 24.23 -10.20
CA PRO A 9 0.23 24.99 -8.99
C PRO A 9 1.15 24.53 -7.86
N PRO A 10 1.45 25.39 -6.88
CA PRO A 10 2.08 24.95 -5.64
C PRO A 10 1.20 23.87 -4.96
N ASP A 11 1.82 23.08 -4.08
CA ASP A 11 1.16 22.06 -3.23
C ASP A 11 0.58 20.84 -3.95
N GLN A 12 0.93 20.64 -5.22
CA GLN A 12 0.58 19.41 -5.91
C GLN A 12 1.38 18.21 -5.35
N PRO A 13 0.75 17.04 -5.17
CA PRO A 13 1.43 15.86 -4.64
C PRO A 13 2.56 15.41 -5.57
N ALA A 14 3.61 14.81 -5.00
CA ALA A 14 4.77 14.27 -5.73
C ALA A 14 4.37 13.40 -6.93
N VAL A 15 3.31 12.61 -6.76
CA VAL A 15 2.73 11.74 -7.79
C VAL A 15 1.31 12.20 -8.12
N LEU A 16 1.08 12.47 -9.40
CA LEU A 16 -0.15 12.98 -9.99
C LEU A 16 -0.83 11.95 -10.90
N LEU A 17 -2.15 11.92 -10.88
CA LEU A 17 -2.94 11.20 -11.86
C LEU A 17 -3.16 12.06 -13.11
N ALA A 18 -3.37 11.42 -14.26
CA ALA A 18 -3.80 12.13 -15.48
C ALA A 18 -5.11 12.92 -15.24
N THR A 19 -5.99 12.40 -14.39
CA THR A 19 -7.21 13.06 -13.94
C THR A 19 -6.95 14.25 -13.01
N ASP A 20 -5.81 14.28 -12.29
CA ASP A 20 -5.42 15.45 -11.48
C ASP A 20 -5.04 16.59 -12.42
N LEU A 21 -4.21 16.32 -13.43
CA LEU A 21 -3.84 17.31 -14.46
C LEU A 21 -5.07 17.86 -15.20
N ALA A 22 -6.03 16.99 -15.56
CA ALA A 22 -7.26 17.42 -16.19
C ALA A 22 -8.13 18.31 -15.27
N ARG A 23 -8.22 17.98 -13.98
CA ARG A 23 -8.93 18.80 -12.97
C ARG A 23 -8.30 20.17 -12.77
N LEU A 24 -6.99 20.28 -12.97
CA LEU A 24 -6.26 21.55 -12.97
C LEU A 24 -6.45 22.36 -14.26
N GLY A 25 -7.27 21.88 -15.22
CA GLY A 25 -7.48 22.54 -16.51
C GLY A 25 -6.27 22.46 -17.45
N LEU A 26 -5.31 21.56 -17.19
CA LEU A 26 -4.10 21.43 -17.99
C LEU A 26 -4.35 20.53 -19.21
N PRO A 27 -3.77 20.85 -20.38
CA PRO A 27 -3.98 20.07 -21.59
C PRO A 27 -3.34 18.67 -21.48
N PRO A 28 -3.84 17.64 -22.20
CA PRO A 28 -3.30 16.28 -22.14
C PRO A 28 -1.78 16.18 -22.41
N ASP A 29 -1.24 17.03 -23.28
CA ASP A 29 0.20 17.10 -23.58
C ASP A 29 1.05 17.52 -22.38
N ARG A 30 0.45 18.10 -21.35
CA ARG A 30 1.15 18.48 -20.11
C ARG A 30 1.79 17.28 -19.43
N ALA A 31 1.14 16.12 -19.48
CA ALA A 31 1.62 14.87 -18.91
C ALA A 31 2.91 14.34 -19.58
N ARG A 32 3.23 14.83 -20.78
CA ARG A 32 4.40 14.43 -21.59
C ARG A 32 5.58 15.38 -21.45
N ARG A 33 5.48 16.42 -20.61
CA ARG A 33 6.55 17.39 -20.39
C ARG A 33 7.66 16.80 -19.54
N SER A 34 8.88 17.29 -19.74
CA SER A 34 10.11 16.71 -19.19
C SER A 34 10.21 16.76 -17.67
N ASP A 35 9.50 17.71 -17.03
CA ASP A 35 9.39 17.84 -15.58
C ASP A 35 8.50 16.76 -14.95
N LEU A 36 7.75 16.01 -15.76
CA LEU A 36 6.95 14.87 -15.34
C LEU A 36 7.54 13.56 -15.88
N GLU A 37 7.65 12.58 -15.00
CA GLU A 37 8.06 11.23 -15.34
C GLU A 37 6.86 10.29 -15.28
N ARG A 38 6.61 9.53 -16.34
CA ARG A 38 5.52 8.54 -16.34
C ARG A 38 5.96 7.29 -15.58
N VAL A 39 5.48 7.13 -14.35
CA VAL A 39 5.74 5.95 -13.49
C VAL A 39 4.69 4.86 -13.64
N GLY A 40 3.66 5.08 -14.46
CA GLY A 40 2.76 4.03 -14.92
C GLY A 40 1.54 4.55 -15.66
N GLN A 41 0.55 3.69 -15.90
CA GLN A 41 -0.61 4.09 -16.72
C GLN A 41 -1.44 5.18 -16.05
N GLY A 42 -1.34 6.40 -16.61
CA GLY A 42 -2.02 7.60 -16.11
C GLY A 42 -1.49 8.12 -14.78
N ILE A 43 -0.26 7.77 -14.41
CA ILE A 43 0.39 8.18 -13.16
C ILE A 43 1.75 8.80 -13.51
N HIS A 44 1.99 10.00 -12.99
CA HIS A 44 3.15 10.81 -13.32
C HIS A 44 3.79 11.32 -12.02
N ARG A 45 5.11 11.20 -11.91
CA ARG A 45 5.91 11.75 -10.81
C ARG A 45 6.48 13.09 -11.25
N GLN A 46 6.42 14.09 -10.37
CA GLN A 46 7.13 15.36 -10.57
C GLN A 46 8.63 15.13 -10.32
N ARG A 47 9.50 15.39 -11.31
CA ARG A 47 10.95 15.17 -11.17
C ARG A 47 11.60 16.09 -10.13
N ALA A 48 11.10 17.31 -10.02
CA ALA A 48 11.64 18.31 -9.10
C ALA A 48 11.14 18.13 -7.66
N HIS A 49 10.16 17.26 -7.43
CA HIS A 49 9.58 17.04 -6.11
C HIS A 49 10.13 15.72 -5.55
N PRO A 50 11.04 15.75 -4.56
CA PRO A 50 11.47 14.54 -3.89
C PRO A 50 10.24 13.96 -3.18
N GLY A 51 9.79 12.79 -3.65
CA GLY A 51 8.66 12.10 -3.04
C GLY A 51 9.03 11.54 -1.66
N THR A 52 8.03 11.02 -0.96
CA THR A 52 8.21 10.28 0.29
C THR A 52 8.81 8.90 -0.01
N GLY A 53 9.93 8.57 0.60
CA GLY A 53 10.55 7.24 0.59
C GLY A 53 10.08 6.39 1.78
N TRP A 54 10.35 5.08 1.73
CA TRP A 54 10.00 4.17 2.83
C TRP A 54 10.82 4.43 4.09
N ALA A 55 12.09 4.84 3.93
CA ALA A 55 12.95 5.24 5.04
C ALA A 55 12.40 6.46 5.80
N ASP A 56 11.74 7.40 5.12
CA ASP A 56 11.11 8.57 5.76
C ASP A 56 9.93 8.17 6.66
N LEU A 57 9.32 7.01 6.38
CA LEU A 57 8.27 6.42 7.20
C LEU A 57 8.82 5.51 8.30
N GLY A 58 10.14 5.33 8.38
CA GLY A 58 10.78 4.39 9.30
C GLY A 58 10.55 2.92 8.94
N LEU A 59 10.21 2.63 7.68
CA LEU A 59 9.90 1.29 7.19
C LEU A 59 10.98 0.80 6.20
N PRO A 60 11.25 -0.51 6.14
CA PRO A 60 12.17 -1.06 5.15
C PRO A 60 11.60 -0.93 3.74
N GLU A 61 12.45 -0.88 2.71
CA GLU A 61 11.99 -0.87 1.32
C GLU A 61 11.27 -2.20 1.00
N PRO A 62 10.00 -2.19 0.55
CA PRO A 62 9.30 -3.38 0.15
C PRO A 62 9.72 -3.80 -1.27
N GLY A 63 9.60 -5.10 -1.57
CA GLY A 63 10.04 -5.61 -2.88
C GLY A 63 9.20 -5.14 -4.07
N HIS A 64 7.98 -4.61 -3.87
CA HIS A 64 7.06 -4.33 -4.98
C HIS A 64 7.44 -3.10 -5.82
N GLY A 65 8.41 -2.29 -5.41
CA GLY A 65 8.91 -1.14 -6.20
C GLY A 65 7.96 0.06 -6.30
N PHE A 66 6.94 0.15 -5.43
CA PHE A 66 6.03 1.31 -5.38
C PHE A 66 6.43 2.20 -4.21
N SER A 67 6.57 3.51 -4.45
CA SER A 67 6.76 4.47 -3.37
C SER A 67 5.44 4.76 -2.62
N PRO A 68 5.49 5.24 -1.37
CA PRO A 68 4.31 5.70 -0.63
C PRO A 68 3.41 6.65 -1.43
N ASP A 69 3.99 7.63 -2.14
CA ASP A 69 3.20 8.56 -2.96
C ASP A 69 2.49 7.87 -4.13
N HIS A 70 3.09 6.81 -4.69
CA HIS A 70 2.44 6.01 -5.73
C HIS A 70 1.24 5.28 -5.13
N LEU A 71 1.37 4.69 -3.94
CA LEU A 71 0.25 4.08 -3.22
C LEU A 71 -0.86 5.10 -2.93
N ALA A 72 -0.50 6.30 -2.48
CA ALA A 72 -1.45 7.39 -2.26
C ALA A 72 -2.19 7.76 -3.56
N ALA A 73 -1.48 7.88 -4.68
CA ALA A 73 -2.10 8.14 -5.98
C ALA A 73 -3.03 7.01 -6.43
N LEU A 74 -2.66 5.75 -6.18
CA LEU A 74 -3.52 4.59 -6.46
C LEU A 74 -4.82 4.64 -5.64
N LEU A 75 -4.74 4.95 -4.35
CA LEU A 75 -5.91 5.09 -3.47
C LEU A 75 -6.79 6.28 -3.86
N ARG A 76 -6.21 7.42 -4.27
CA ARG A 76 -7.01 8.54 -4.82
C ARG A 76 -7.76 8.14 -6.09
N ARG A 77 -7.16 7.30 -6.94
CA ARG A 77 -7.80 6.77 -8.15
C ARG A 77 -8.85 5.71 -7.85
N ARG A 78 -8.70 4.97 -6.75
CA ARG A 78 -9.59 3.91 -6.29
C ARG A 78 -10.10 4.20 -4.87
N PRO A 79 -11.06 5.13 -4.72
CA PRO A 79 -11.65 5.43 -3.41
C PRO A 79 -12.36 4.24 -2.76
N ASP A 80 -12.62 3.17 -3.53
CA ASP A 80 -13.18 1.90 -3.09
C ASP A 80 -12.14 0.87 -2.63
N ALA A 81 -10.85 1.18 -2.78
CA ALA A 81 -9.75 0.31 -2.40
C ALA A 81 -9.15 0.67 -1.04
N VAL A 82 -8.67 -0.36 -0.36
CA VAL A 82 -7.98 -0.30 0.92
C VAL A 82 -6.74 -1.19 0.81
N LEU A 83 -5.57 -0.69 1.17
CA LEU A 83 -4.36 -1.52 1.21
C LEU A 83 -4.53 -2.61 2.29
N SER A 84 -4.15 -3.84 1.97
CA SER A 84 -4.43 -5.00 2.84
C SER A 84 -3.32 -6.05 2.80
N HIS A 85 -3.48 -7.14 3.56
CA HIS A 85 -2.54 -8.27 3.59
C HIS A 85 -1.08 -7.81 3.82
N GLU A 86 -0.12 -8.29 3.02
CA GLU A 86 1.30 -7.98 3.15
C GLU A 86 1.61 -6.48 3.05
N THR A 87 0.88 -5.74 2.20
CA THR A 87 1.09 -4.30 2.07
C THR A 87 0.63 -3.54 3.32
N ALA A 88 -0.51 -3.93 3.90
CA ALA A 88 -0.93 -3.34 5.17
C ALA A 88 -0.03 -3.79 6.33
N ALA A 89 0.40 -5.05 6.35
CA ALA A 89 1.28 -5.58 7.39
C ALA A 89 2.60 -4.81 7.45
N HIS A 90 3.19 -4.52 6.29
CA HIS A 90 4.36 -3.68 6.16
C HIS A 90 4.14 -2.26 6.66
N LEU A 91 3.01 -1.63 6.29
CA LEU A 91 2.65 -0.29 6.77
C LEU A 91 2.44 -0.26 8.29
N HIS A 92 1.89 -1.31 8.89
CA HIS A 92 1.75 -1.46 10.34
C HIS A 92 3.07 -1.82 11.04
N GLY A 93 4.15 -2.07 10.30
CA GLY A 93 5.43 -2.50 10.87
C GLY A 93 5.42 -3.91 11.46
N LEU A 94 4.47 -4.76 11.03
CA LEU A 94 4.43 -6.16 11.46
C LEU A 94 5.69 -6.91 11.00
N PRO A 95 6.20 -7.88 11.78
CA PRO A 95 7.31 -8.71 11.35
C PRO A 95 6.87 -9.52 10.14
N MET A 96 7.67 -9.41 9.07
CA MET A 96 7.43 -10.09 7.81
C MET A 96 8.43 -11.25 7.69
N PRO A 97 8.04 -12.41 7.15
CA PRO A 97 8.99 -13.48 6.84
C PRO A 97 10.18 -12.95 6.03
N ALA A 98 11.37 -13.52 6.16
CA ALA A 98 12.55 -13.09 5.37
C ALA A 98 12.32 -13.22 3.84
N ARG A 99 11.38 -14.07 3.46
CA ARG A 99 10.89 -14.29 2.09
C ARG A 99 9.53 -13.66 1.82
N ALA A 100 8.95 -12.93 2.77
CA ALA A 100 7.88 -11.99 2.44
C ALA A 100 8.44 -11.09 1.34
N TRP A 101 7.60 -10.73 0.36
CA TRP A 101 8.02 -10.13 -0.92
C TRP A 101 8.52 -11.11 -1.99
N ARG A 102 8.72 -12.39 -1.70
CA ARG A 102 9.05 -13.40 -2.70
C ARG A 102 7.85 -14.29 -2.94
N ARG A 103 7.18 -14.07 -4.06
CA ARG A 103 6.08 -14.92 -4.51
C ARG A 103 6.59 -15.88 -5.57
N ARG A 104 6.08 -17.11 -5.60
CA ARG A 104 6.22 -17.99 -6.75
C ARG A 104 4.95 -17.92 -7.59
N ASP A 105 5.10 -17.82 -8.90
CA ASP A 105 3.98 -18.00 -9.82
C ASP A 105 3.37 -19.40 -9.58
N PRO A 106 2.08 -19.52 -9.25
CA PRO A 106 1.46 -20.81 -8.95
C PRO A 106 1.39 -21.76 -10.17
N ALA A 107 1.42 -21.22 -11.38
CA ALA A 107 1.37 -21.96 -12.63
C ALA A 107 2.78 -22.41 -13.09
N THR A 108 3.81 -21.58 -12.90
CA THR A 108 5.18 -21.89 -13.38
C THR A 108 6.14 -22.32 -12.28
N GLY A 109 5.85 -22.00 -11.02
CA GLY A 109 6.73 -22.22 -9.87
C GLY A 109 7.93 -21.26 -9.83
N GLU A 110 8.10 -20.37 -10.79
CA GLU A 110 9.19 -19.39 -10.84
C GLU A 110 8.98 -18.30 -9.80
N LEU A 111 10.07 -17.72 -9.29
CA LEU A 111 9.97 -16.53 -8.43
C LEU A 111 9.51 -15.33 -9.26
N ASP A 112 8.41 -14.71 -8.84
CA ASP A 112 8.00 -13.39 -9.31
C ASP A 112 9.15 -12.41 -9.03
N VAL A 113 9.48 -11.59 -10.04
CA VAL A 113 10.59 -10.62 -9.95
C VAL A 113 10.33 -9.59 -8.85
N ASP A 114 9.07 -9.16 -8.71
CA ASP A 114 8.60 -8.25 -7.66
C ASP A 114 7.26 -8.77 -7.09
N PRO A 115 7.03 -8.73 -5.77
CA PRO A 115 5.73 -9.02 -5.18
C PRO A 115 4.69 -7.97 -5.59
N PRO A 116 3.39 -8.30 -5.56
CA PRO A 116 2.35 -7.32 -5.83
C PRO A 116 2.06 -6.43 -4.60
N VAL A 117 1.54 -5.24 -4.87
CA VAL A 117 0.80 -4.45 -3.87
C VAL A 117 -0.59 -5.07 -3.68
N HIS A 118 -0.94 -5.38 -2.44
CA HIS A 118 -2.20 -5.98 -2.07
C HIS A 118 -3.26 -4.93 -1.71
N LEU A 119 -4.44 -5.09 -2.30
CA LEU A 119 -5.59 -4.22 -2.10
C LEU A 119 -6.83 -5.08 -1.85
N THR A 120 -7.66 -4.70 -0.88
CA THR A 120 -9.03 -5.18 -0.75
C THR A 120 -9.97 -4.16 -1.39
N VAL A 121 -10.88 -4.65 -2.22
CA VAL A 121 -11.97 -3.87 -2.81
C VAL A 121 -13.30 -4.56 -2.54
N ALA A 122 -14.37 -3.78 -2.39
CA ALA A 122 -15.71 -4.32 -2.16
C ALA A 122 -16.16 -5.25 -3.31
N ARG A 123 -17.01 -6.24 -2.99
CA ARG A 123 -17.60 -7.11 -4.03
C ARG A 123 -18.43 -6.29 -5.02
N GLY A 124 -18.40 -6.68 -6.29
CA GLY A 124 -19.13 -5.98 -7.37
C GLY A 124 -18.35 -4.83 -8.03
N THR A 125 -17.19 -4.45 -7.51
CA THR A 125 -16.34 -3.44 -8.15
C THR A 125 -15.50 -4.03 -9.28
N ARG A 126 -15.12 -3.18 -10.24
CA ARG A 126 -14.30 -3.60 -11.38
C ARG A 126 -12.90 -3.98 -10.89
N ARG A 127 -12.42 -5.15 -11.33
CA ARG A 127 -11.08 -5.64 -11.03
C ARG A 127 -10.02 -4.60 -11.35
N VAL A 128 -9.00 -4.53 -10.49
CA VAL A 128 -7.80 -3.75 -10.77
C VAL A 128 -6.91 -4.56 -11.72
N ARG A 129 -7.15 -4.46 -13.03
CA ARG A 129 -6.29 -5.10 -14.04
C ARG A 129 -5.06 -4.23 -14.29
N ARG A 130 -4.08 -4.30 -13.39
CA ARG A 130 -2.80 -3.59 -13.52
C ARG A 130 -1.67 -4.48 -13.00
N ALA A 131 -0.58 -4.55 -13.77
CA ALA A 131 0.63 -5.25 -13.36
C ALA A 131 1.14 -4.71 -12.01
N GLY A 132 1.63 -5.61 -11.16
CA GLY A 132 2.13 -5.30 -9.82
C GLY A 132 1.04 -5.06 -8.77
N LEU A 133 -0.26 -5.20 -9.09
CA LEU A 133 -1.35 -5.09 -8.11
C LEU A 133 -2.09 -6.44 -7.96
N MET A 134 -2.44 -6.80 -6.74
CA MET A 134 -3.26 -7.95 -6.39
C MET A 134 -4.55 -7.47 -5.72
N ASP A 135 -5.69 -7.69 -6.38
CA ASP A 135 -7.00 -7.28 -5.85
C ASP A 135 -7.78 -8.43 -5.20
N HIS A 136 -8.07 -8.26 -3.92
CA HIS A 136 -8.89 -9.16 -3.12
C HIS A 136 -10.32 -8.64 -3.05
N ARG A 137 -11.28 -9.42 -3.56
CA ARG A 137 -12.69 -9.02 -3.63
C ARG A 137 -13.49 -9.64 -2.50
N ARG A 138 -13.60 -8.91 -1.40
CA ARG A 138 -14.27 -9.35 -0.16
C ARG A 138 -15.11 -8.19 0.39
N PRO A 139 -16.23 -8.47 1.07
CA PRO A 139 -16.83 -7.47 1.94
C PRO A 139 -15.78 -7.01 2.95
N LEU A 140 -15.66 -5.70 3.13
CA LEU A 140 -14.81 -5.09 4.15
C LEU A 140 -15.66 -4.05 4.86
N ALA A 141 -15.95 -4.30 6.13
CA ALA A 141 -16.75 -3.42 6.94
C ALA A 141 -15.97 -2.13 7.25
N PRO A 142 -16.61 -0.95 7.33
CA PRO A 142 -15.93 0.33 7.53
C PRO A 142 -15.03 0.38 8.77
N GLU A 143 -15.40 -0.33 9.84
CA GLU A 143 -14.64 -0.46 11.08
C GLU A 143 -13.27 -1.13 10.89
N PHE A 144 -13.10 -1.90 9.83
CA PHE A 144 -11.82 -2.51 9.47
C PHE A 144 -10.95 -1.63 8.57
N VAL A 145 -11.31 -0.37 8.38
CA VAL A 145 -10.55 0.60 7.59
C VAL A 145 -9.96 1.65 8.51
N THR A 146 -8.64 1.83 8.45
CA THR A 146 -7.91 2.88 9.17
C THR A 146 -6.92 3.59 8.23
N HIS A 147 -6.15 4.53 8.78
CA HIS A 147 -5.10 5.23 8.05
C HIS A 147 -3.75 5.10 8.77
N VAL A 148 -2.72 4.73 8.01
CA VAL A 148 -1.34 4.64 8.48
C VAL A 148 -0.46 5.39 7.50
N HIS A 149 0.36 6.33 7.99
CA HIS A 149 1.14 7.26 7.15
C HIS A 149 0.28 7.99 6.09
N GLY A 150 -0.99 8.31 6.42
CA GLY A 150 -1.94 8.94 5.50
C GLY A 150 -2.50 8.00 4.41
N LEU A 151 -2.11 6.73 4.38
CA LEU A 151 -2.60 5.72 3.46
C LEU A 151 -3.75 4.94 4.08
N ARG A 152 -4.81 4.73 3.30
CA ARG A 152 -5.95 3.91 3.72
C ARG A 152 -5.58 2.43 3.70
N VAL A 153 -5.65 1.81 4.86
CA VAL A 153 -5.23 0.42 5.11
C VAL A 153 -6.28 -0.32 5.92
N THR A 154 -6.23 -1.65 5.91
CA THR A 154 -6.98 -2.46 6.87
C THR A 154 -6.46 -2.20 8.30
N THR A 155 -7.32 -2.28 9.31
CA THR A 155 -6.86 -2.25 10.72
C THR A 155 -5.88 -3.39 11.00
N VAL A 156 -5.07 -3.30 12.06
CA VAL A 156 -4.02 -4.30 12.33
C VAL A 156 -4.62 -5.68 12.60
N ASP A 157 -5.77 -5.74 13.28
CA ASP A 157 -6.54 -6.94 13.56
C ASP A 157 -7.08 -7.57 12.28
N ARG A 158 -7.66 -6.77 11.39
CA ARG A 158 -8.06 -7.25 10.07
C ARG A 158 -6.87 -7.72 9.23
N THR A 159 -5.77 -6.98 9.28
CA THR A 159 -4.54 -7.27 8.53
C THR A 159 -3.97 -8.62 8.94
N TRP A 160 -3.90 -8.91 10.23
CA TRP A 160 -3.44 -10.21 10.72
C TRP A 160 -4.32 -11.36 10.21
N LEU A 161 -5.65 -11.20 10.20
CA LEU A 161 -6.56 -12.20 9.61
C LEU A 161 -6.39 -12.37 8.11
N ASP A 162 -6.19 -11.27 7.39
CA ASP A 162 -5.88 -11.28 5.96
C ASP A 162 -4.59 -12.08 5.69
N LEU A 163 -3.56 -11.91 6.53
CA LEU A 163 -2.32 -12.70 6.45
C LEU A 163 -2.56 -14.20 6.73
N CYS A 164 -3.39 -14.55 7.71
CA CYS A 164 -3.74 -15.95 7.98
C CYS A 164 -4.46 -16.64 6.80
N SER A 165 -5.01 -15.87 5.87
CA SER A 165 -5.61 -16.40 4.64
C SER A 165 -4.60 -16.67 3.53
N LEU A 166 -3.35 -16.24 3.70
CA LEU A 166 -2.26 -16.49 2.75
C LEU A 166 -1.64 -17.86 3.02
N THR A 167 -1.46 -18.64 1.96
CA THR A 167 -0.67 -19.89 1.94
C THR A 167 0.51 -19.69 1.00
N PRO A 168 1.67 -20.36 1.24
CA PRO A 168 3.04 -19.84 1.21
C PRO A 168 3.30 -18.51 0.46
N PRO A 169 4.07 -17.56 1.05
CA PRO A 169 5.26 -17.83 1.87
C PRO A 169 5.10 -17.77 3.39
N TRP A 170 3.93 -17.39 3.93
CA TRP A 170 3.69 -17.31 5.37
C TRP A 170 3.61 -18.70 6.01
N THR A 171 4.42 -18.98 7.04
CA THR A 171 4.24 -20.16 7.89
C THR A 171 3.35 -19.87 9.08
N PHE A 172 2.97 -20.92 9.80
CA PHE A 172 2.28 -20.78 11.08
C PHE A 172 3.11 -19.95 12.07
N GLU A 173 4.42 -20.18 12.14
CA GLU A 173 5.34 -19.44 13.01
C GLU A 173 5.42 -17.96 12.64
N ASP A 174 5.45 -17.63 11.34
CA ASP A 174 5.41 -16.23 10.87
C ASP A 174 4.11 -15.55 11.33
N LEU A 175 2.97 -16.25 11.23
CA LEU A 175 1.67 -15.73 11.66
C LEU A 175 1.57 -15.55 13.18
N VAL A 176 2.15 -16.47 13.96
CA VAL A 176 2.27 -16.33 15.42
C VAL A 176 3.13 -15.12 15.77
N ALA A 177 4.31 -14.98 15.14
CA ALA A 177 5.20 -13.85 15.38
C ALA A 177 4.54 -12.50 15.04
N ALA A 178 3.80 -12.42 13.94
CA ALA A 178 3.03 -11.23 13.58
C ALA A 178 1.90 -10.93 14.58
N GLY A 179 1.19 -11.95 15.04
CA GLY A 179 0.15 -11.82 16.07
C GLY A 179 0.70 -11.33 17.40
N ASP A 180 1.78 -11.96 17.89
CA ASP A 180 2.48 -11.58 19.11
C ASP A 180 3.01 -10.14 19.03
N HIS A 181 3.56 -9.75 17.88
CA HIS A 181 3.99 -8.37 17.66
C HIS A 181 2.82 -7.38 17.74
N ALA A 182 1.65 -7.73 17.23
CA ALA A 182 0.49 -6.85 17.24
C ALA A 182 -0.07 -6.62 18.65
N VAL A 183 0.03 -7.61 19.56
CA VAL A 183 -0.55 -7.55 20.92
C VAL A 183 0.45 -7.24 22.02
N ARG A 184 1.77 -7.25 21.74
CA ARG A 184 2.79 -6.90 22.73
C ARG A 184 2.81 -5.40 23.01
N HIS A 185 3.22 -5.03 24.23
CA HIS A 185 3.61 -3.66 24.57
C HIS A 185 5.04 -3.38 24.10
N PRO A 186 5.27 -2.62 23.01
CA PRO A 186 6.61 -2.37 22.51
C PRO A 186 7.40 -1.51 23.49
N TRP A 187 8.68 -1.82 23.67
CA TRP A 187 9.61 -0.98 24.41
C TRP A 187 10.26 0.05 23.49
N THR A 188 10.31 1.29 23.96
CA THR A 188 11.05 2.40 23.35
C THR A 188 11.99 3.00 24.39
N PRO A 189 12.96 3.84 24.01
CA PRO A 189 13.78 4.57 24.99
C PRO A 189 12.98 5.40 26.01
N ALA A 190 11.73 5.78 25.67
CA ALA A 190 10.82 6.51 26.56
C ALA A 190 9.95 5.60 27.45
N GLY A 191 10.03 4.28 27.30
CA GLY A 191 9.25 3.30 28.05
C GLY A 191 8.39 2.37 27.17
N ARG A 192 7.54 1.58 27.82
CA ARG A 192 6.56 0.73 27.13
C ARG A 192 5.41 1.56 26.59
N THR A 193 5.00 1.24 25.36
CA THR A 193 3.85 1.84 24.69
C THR A 193 2.68 0.87 24.63
N ASP A 194 1.52 1.38 24.25
CA ASP A 194 0.34 0.54 24.05
C ASP A 194 0.54 -0.42 22.86
N PRO A 195 -0.06 -1.62 22.91
CA PRO A 195 0.00 -2.55 21.79
C PRO A 195 -0.81 -2.01 20.62
N ALA A 196 -0.48 -2.47 19.41
CA ALA A 196 -1.24 -2.10 18.21
C ALA A 196 -2.69 -2.63 18.26
N THR A 197 -2.92 -3.75 18.94
CA THR A 197 -4.25 -4.32 19.19
C THR A 197 -4.26 -5.22 20.43
N THR A 198 -5.38 -5.88 20.71
CA THR A 198 -5.52 -6.82 21.83
C THR A 198 -5.93 -8.20 21.33
N ILE A 199 -5.68 -9.24 22.14
CA ILE A 199 -6.14 -10.60 21.85
C ILE A 199 -7.67 -10.64 21.69
N ALA A 200 -8.41 -9.85 22.49
CA ALA A 200 -9.86 -9.75 22.40
C ALA A 200 -10.32 -9.15 21.06
N ALA A 201 -9.62 -8.13 20.57
CA ALA A 201 -9.90 -7.53 19.26
C ALA A 201 -9.58 -8.50 18.12
N LEU A 202 -8.42 -9.19 18.16
CA LEU A 202 -8.08 -10.23 17.18
C LEU A 202 -9.15 -11.33 17.11
N ARG A 203 -9.65 -11.79 18.27
CA ARG A 203 -10.73 -12.78 18.33
C ARG A 203 -12.05 -12.23 17.80
N SER A 204 -12.38 -10.99 18.12
CA SER A 204 -13.63 -10.37 17.66
C SER A 204 -13.65 -10.23 16.14
N ALA A 205 -12.51 -9.92 15.53
CA ALA A 205 -12.38 -9.77 14.09
C ALA A 205 -12.64 -11.06 13.30
N LEU A 206 -12.53 -12.25 13.92
CA LEU A 206 -12.89 -13.53 13.28
C LEU A 206 -14.38 -13.69 13.03
N HIS A 207 -15.21 -12.95 13.76
CA HIS A 207 -16.67 -13.12 13.79
C HIS A 207 -17.43 -11.98 13.11
N ALA A 208 -16.71 -11.00 12.57
CA ALA A 208 -17.27 -9.84 11.85
C ALA A 208 -17.20 -10.05 10.33
#